data_AF-A0A067T9E4-F1
#
_entry.id   AF-A0A067T9E4-F1
#
_cell.length_a   1.000
_cell.length_b   1.000
_cell.length_c   1.000
_cell.angle_alpha   90.00
_cell.angle_beta   90.00
_cell.angle_gamma   90.00
#
_symmetry.space_group_name_H-M   'P 1'
#
loop_
_entity.id
_entity.type
_entity.pdbx_description
1 polymer ?
#
loop_
_entity_poly.entity_id
_entity_poly.type
_entity_poly.pdbx_seq_one_letter_code
_entity_poly.pdbx_strand_id
1 'polypeptide(L)'
;LGHLAKQAVERRNENGHSTGGSRQKADLGVPTKWSFGDLTYFNQVLVQYEADLEQLTAYRENETQMLRELQSNILKSGTRKEEIARFNKAKHDKEFAKMLKARTLGPELTETQTHLRKSIRVCPTFSSTYHLSNECFVGNSRSRAET
;
A
#
# COMPACT_ATOMS: atom_id res chain seq x y z
N LEU A 1 -1.44 68.78 -35.91
CA LEU A 1 -0.44 67.85 -35.34
C LEU A 1 -0.07 68.18 -33.89
N GLY A 2 0.17 69.45 -33.51
CA GLY A 2 0.58 69.82 -32.14
C GLY A 2 -0.42 69.52 -31.01
N HIS A 3 -1.73 69.61 -31.24
CA HIS A 3 -2.75 69.30 -30.22
C HIS A 3 -2.78 67.81 -29.83
N LEU A 4 -2.61 66.93 -30.83
CA LEU A 4 -2.59 65.48 -30.63
C LEU A 4 -1.33 65.05 -29.86
N ALA A 5 -0.19 65.67 -30.15
CA ALA A 5 1.05 65.47 -29.41
C ALA A 5 0.94 65.94 -27.95
N LYS A 6 0.32 67.09 -27.68
CA LYS A 6 0.07 67.57 -26.32
C LYS A 6 -0.82 66.61 -25.54
N GLN A 7 -1.94 66.17 -26.13
CA GLN A 7 -2.85 65.22 -25.50
C GLN A 7 -2.18 63.87 -25.22
N ALA A 8 -1.28 63.40 -26.09
CA ALA A 8 -0.53 62.18 -25.87
C ALA A 8 0.46 62.29 -24.70
N VAL A 9 1.14 63.43 -24.54
CA VAL A 9 2.05 63.70 -23.42
C VAL A 9 1.29 63.80 -22.11
N GLU A 10 0.12 64.44 -22.11
CA GLU A 10 -0.73 64.61 -20.93
C GLU A 10 -1.22 63.25 -20.40
N ARG A 11 -1.75 62.40 -21.29
CA ARG A 11 -2.14 61.02 -20.94
C ARG A 11 -0.97 60.15 -20.49
N ARG A 12 0.22 60.37 -21.05
CA ARG A 12 1.44 59.65 -20.62
C ARG A 12 1.81 60.02 -19.19
N ASN A 13 1.71 61.31 -18.86
CA ASN A 13 1.97 61.77 -17.51
C ASN A 13 0.93 61.19 -16.55
N GLU A 14 -0.37 61.29 -16.86
CA GLU A 14 -1.43 60.70 -16.02
C GLU A 14 -1.20 59.22 -15.68
N ASN A 15 -0.76 58.43 -16.66
CA ASN A 15 -0.57 56.98 -16.49
C ASN A 15 0.82 56.57 -15.98
N GLY A 16 1.80 57.47 -16.06
CA GLY A 16 3.20 57.18 -15.76
C GLY A 16 3.59 57.34 -14.29
N HIS A 17 2.76 58.00 -13.49
CA HIS A 17 3.04 58.18 -12.07
C HIS A 17 2.73 56.90 -11.30
N SER A 18 3.70 56.45 -10.51
CA SER A 18 3.46 55.44 -9.50
C SER A 18 2.44 55.95 -8.48
N THR A 19 1.48 55.10 -8.13
CA THR A 19 0.44 55.42 -7.14
C THR A 19 1.00 55.59 -5.71
N GLY A 20 2.28 55.24 -5.48
CA GLY A 20 2.88 55.18 -4.16
C GLY A 20 2.27 54.10 -3.25
N GLY A 21 2.85 53.90 -2.07
CA GLY A 21 2.34 52.98 -1.04
C GLY A 21 3.08 51.64 -0.93
N SER A 22 2.57 50.77 -0.06
CA SER A 22 3.09 49.42 0.17
C SER A 22 2.96 48.56 -1.09
N ARG A 23 4.01 47.79 -1.42
CA ARG A 23 4.10 46.87 -2.56
C ARG A 23 4.29 45.44 -2.04
N GLN A 24 3.40 45.02 -1.16
CA GLN A 24 3.44 43.69 -0.57
C GLN A 24 2.52 42.73 -1.34
N LYS A 25 2.74 41.42 -1.18
CA LYS A 25 1.90 40.36 -1.76
C LYS A 25 0.40 40.60 -1.52
N ALA A 26 0.03 40.94 -0.28
CA ALA A 26 -1.35 41.21 0.11
C ALA A 26 -2.03 42.35 -0.68
N ASP A 27 -1.23 43.26 -1.25
CA ASP A 27 -1.72 44.41 -2.01
C ASP A 27 -2.06 44.05 -3.47
N LEU A 28 -1.63 42.89 -3.97
CA LEU A 28 -1.84 42.47 -5.36
C LEU A 28 -3.33 42.39 -5.74
N GLY A 29 -4.17 41.99 -4.80
CA GLY A 29 -5.62 41.88 -4.99
C GLY A 29 -6.40 43.20 -4.93
N VAL A 30 -5.72 44.35 -4.74
CA VAL A 30 -6.37 45.66 -4.55
C VAL A 30 -6.08 46.56 -5.75
N PRO A 31 -7.00 46.67 -6.75
CA PRO A 31 -6.74 47.39 -8.00
C PRO A 31 -6.40 48.87 -7.80
N THR A 32 -6.93 49.50 -6.76
CA THR A 32 -6.72 50.93 -6.48
C THR A 32 -5.29 51.27 -6.02
N LYS A 33 -4.45 50.26 -5.73
CA LYS A 33 -3.06 50.46 -5.30
C LYS A 33 -2.05 50.37 -6.45
N TRP A 34 -2.51 50.04 -7.66
CA TRP A 34 -1.65 49.78 -8.80
C TRP A 34 -1.94 50.74 -9.95
N SER A 35 -0.88 51.28 -10.52
CA SER A 35 -0.90 52.10 -11.73
C SER A 35 0.01 51.49 -12.79
N PHE A 36 -0.08 51.99 -14.03
CA PHE A 36 0.84 51.59 -15.10
C PHE A 36 2.31 51.88 -14.76
N GLY A 37 2.58 52.92 -13.95
CA GLY A 37 3.91 53.23 -13.44
C GLY A 37 4.47 52.20 -12.44
N ASP A 38 3.62 51.33 -11.89
CA ASP A 38 4.00 50.31 -10.89
C ASP A 38 4.29 48.92 -11.49
N LEU A 39 4.25 48.78 -12.82
CA LEU A 39 4.32 47.49 -13.52
C LEU A 39 5.56 46.64 -13.16
N THR A 40 6.70 47.28 -12.92
CA THR A 40 7.94 46.60 -12.52
C THR A 40 7.80 45.96 -11.14
N TYR A 41 7.23 46.69 -10.17
CA TYR A 41 6.94 46.17 -8.83
C TYR A 41 5.85 45.10 -8.86
N PHE A 42 4.85 45.26 -9.73
CA PHE A 42 3.79 44.27 -9.92
C PHE A 42 4.35 42.93 -10.39
N ASN A 43 5.27 42.96 -11.37
CA ASN A 43 5.97 41.76 -11.83
C ASN A 43 6.76 41.08 -10.70
N GLN A 44 7.51 41.86 -9.91
CA GLN A 44 8.27 41.31 -8.77
C GLN A 44 7.36 40.60 -7.76
N VAL A 45 6.19 41.17 -7.46
CA VAL A 45 5.22 40.52 -6.57
C VAL A 45 4.65 39.24 -7.18
N LEU A 46 4.35 39.24 -8.49
CA LEU A 46 3.87 38.04 -9.19
C LEU A 46 4.88 36.89 -9.15
N VAL A 47 6.16 37.17 -9.37
CA VAL A 47 7.22 36.15 -9.28
C VAL A 47 7.26 35.52 -7.87
N GLN A 48 7.00 36.30 -6.83
CA GLN A 48 6.96 35.73 -5.48
C GLN A 48 5.72 34.86 -5.23
N TYR A 49 4.61 35.06 -5.96
CA TYR A 49 3.44 34.20 -5.89
C TYR A 49 3.64 32.87 -6.63
N GLU A 50 4.47 32.85 -7.67
CA GLU A 50 4.84 31.62 -8.37
C GLU A 50 5.41 30.58 -7.39
N ALA A 51 6.35 31.00 -6.54
CA ALA A 51 6.92 30.13 -5.50
C ALA A 51 5.87 29.64 -4.49
N ASP A 52 4.92 30.50 -4.09
CA ASP A 52 3.84 30.12 -3.17
C ASP A 52 2.89 29.10 -3.82
N LEU A 53 2.59 29.27 -5.11
CA LEU A 53 1.76 28.35 -5.88
C LEU A 53 2.43 26.99 -6.02
N GLU A 54 3.73 26.96 -6.30
CA GLU A 54 4.52 25.73 -6.36
C GLU A 54 4.49 24.98 -5.02
N GLN A 55 4.72 25.69 -3.91
CA GLN A 55 4.62 25.11 -2.57
C GLN A 55 3.22 24.58 -2.26
N LEU A 56 2.17 25.34 -2.59
CA LEU A 56 0.79 24.90 -2.40
C LEU A 56 0.45 23.66 -3.23
N THR A 57 0.97 23.55 -4.46
CA THR A 57 0.79 22.34 -5.26
C THR A 57 1.48 21.14 -4.64
N ALA A 58 2.72 21.29 -4.16
CA ALA A 58 3.45 20.23 -3.48
C ALA A 58 2.75 19.78 -2.18
N TYR A 59 2.21 20.71 -1.38
CA TYR A 59 1.44 20.37 -0.19
C TYR A 59 0.18 19.60 -0.54
N ARG A 60 -0.57 20.04 -1.55
CA ARG A 60 -1.77 19.33 -2.01
C ARG A 60 -1.45 17.91 -2.46
N GLU A 61 -0.37 17.70 -3.19
CA GLU A 61 0.05 16.37 -3.63
C GLU A 61 0.43 15.47 -2.46
N ASN A 62 1.19 16.00 -1.49
CA ASN A 62 1.57 15.27 -0.29
C ASN A 62 0.34 14.88 0.56
N GLU A 63 -0.59 15.80 0.78
CA GLU A 63 -1.85 15.52 1.49
C GLU A 63 -2.69 14.47 0.77
N THR A 64 -2.77 14.54 -0.57
CA THR A 64 -3.48 13.55 -1.38
C THR A 64 -2.86 12.16 -1.21
N GLN A 65 -1.53 12.08 -1.16
CA GLN A 65 -0.81 10.83 -0.94
C GLN A 65 -1.06 10.27 0.47
N MET A 66 -0.96 11.10 1.50
CA MET A 66 -1.25 10.71 2.89
C MET A 66 -2.69 10.22 3.06
N LEU A 67 -3.66 10.85 2.39
CA LEU A 67 -5.06 10.40 2.41
C LEU A 67 -5.24 9.02 1.78
N ARG A 68 -4.57 8.74 0.66
CA ARG A 68 -4.60 7.41 0.01
C ARG A 68 -3.99 6.35 0.92
N GLU A 69 -2.88 6.66 1.58
CA GLU A 69 -2.24 5.75 2.53
C GLU A 69 -3.12 5.48 3.75
N LEU A 70 -3.75 6.53 4.30
CA LEU A 70 -4.70 6.40 5.40
C LEU A 70 -5.88 5.50 4.99
N GLN A 71 -6.46 5.71 3.82
CA GLN A 71 -7.54 4.86 3.30
C GLN A 71 -7.11 3.39 3.15
N SER A 72 -5.91 3.15 2.60
CA SER A 72 -5.33 1.81 2.51
C SER A 72 -5.19 1.15 3.89
N ASN A 73 -4.71 1.91 4.87
CA ASN A 73 -4.51 1.42 6.23
C ASN A 73 -5.83 1.14 6.95
N ILE A 74 -6.88 1.95 6.71
CA ILE A 74 -8.23 1.68 7.22
C ILE A 74 -8.75 0.36 6.65
N LEU A 75 -8.62 0.12 5.34
CA LEU A 75 -9.04 -1.14 4.72
C LEU A 75 -8.29 -2.34 5.32
N LYS A 76 -6.95 -2.27 5.40
CA LYS A 76 -6.13 -3.32 6.02
C LYS A 76 -6.52 -3.58 7.47
N SER A 77 -6.76 -2.52 8.24
CA SER A 77 -7.20 -2.65 9.63
C SER A 77 -8.59 -3.29 9.72
N GLY A 78 -9.50 -2.97 8.81
CA GLY A 78 -10.82 -3.60 8.71
C GLY A 78 -10.71 -5.10 8.48
N THR A 79 -9.94 -5.51 7.47
CA THR A 79 -9.67 -6.92 7.17
C THR A 79 -9.06 -7.64 8.37
N ARG A 80 -8.06 -7.04 9.03
CA ARG A 80 -7.42 -7.65 10.21
C ARG A 80 -8.38 -7.80 11.38
N LYS A 81 -9.28 -6.84 11.60
CA LYS A 81 -10.33 -6.95 12.63
C LYS A 81 -11.28 -8.11 12.34
N GLU A 82 -11.71 -8.26 11.09
CA GLU A 82 -12.56 -9.38 10.67
C GLU A 82 -11.86 -10.74 10.84
N GLU A 83 -10.58 -10.83 10.46
CA GLU A 83 -9.78 -12.04 10.66
C GLU A 83 -9.67 -12.41 12.14
N ILE A 84 -9.38 -11.44 13.03
CA ILE A 84 -9.36 -11.67 14.47
C ILE A 84 -10.71 -12.19 14.97
N ALA A 85 -11.82 -11.63 14.50
CA ALA A 85 -13.16 -12.11 14.84
C ALA A 85 -13.38 -13.55 14.37
N ARG A 86 -12.95 -13.90 13.14
CA ARG A 86 -13.01 -15.27 12.62
C ARG A 86 -12.16 -16.24 13.43
N PHE A 87 -10.93 -15.87 13.79
CA PHE A 87 -10.06 -16.68 14.65
C PHE A 87 -10.64 -16.87 16.05
N ASN A 88 -11.17 -15.81 16.66
CA ASN A 88 -11.84 -15.90 17.95
C ASN A 88 -13.05 -16.83 17.88
N LYS A 89 -13.85 -16.79 16.82
CA LYS A 89 -14.95 -17.73 16.62
C LYS A 89 -14.45 -19.17 16.48
N ALA A 90 -13.44 -19.41 15.65
CA ALA A 90 -12.85 -20.74 15.46
C ALA A 90 -12.23 -21.31 16.74
N LYS A 91 -11.75 -20.46 17.66
CA LYS A 91 -11.24 -20.91 18.97
C LYS A 91 -12.33 -21.56 19.83
N HIS A 92 -13.57 -21.08 19.75
CA HIS A 92 -14.67 -21.55 20.60
C HIS A 92 -15.60 -22.54 19.89
N ASP A 93 -15.59 -22.58 18.55
CA ASP A 93 -16.42 -23.46 17.72
C ASP A 93 -15.55 -24.38 16.85
N LYS A 94 -15.50 -25.67 17.21
CA LYS A 94 -14.72 -26.69 16.51
C LYS A 94 -15.22 -26.99 15.09
N GLU A 95 -16.52 -26.89 14.84
CA GLU A 95 -17.08 -27.12 13.50
C GLU A 95 -16.78 -25.93 12.60
N PHE A 96 -16.86 -24.71 13.14
CA PHE A 96 -16.40 -23.51 12.45
C PHE A 96 -14.89 -23.57 12.15
N ALA A 97 -14.06 -24.09 13.06
CA ALA A 97 -12.62 -24.26 12.81
C ALA A 97 -12.32 -25.25 11.68
N LYS A 98 -13.05 -26.38 11.60
CA LYS A 98 -12.94 -27.34 10.50
C LYS A 98 -13.34 -26.70 9.16
N MET A 99 -14.47 -25.99 9.15
CA MET A 99 -14.96 -25.27 7.98
C MET A 99 -13.95 -24.21 7.51
N LEU A 100 -13.43 -23.40 8.44
CA LEU A 100 -12.45 -22.35 8.15
C LEU A 100 -11.18 -22.98 7.53
N LYS A 101 -10.67 -24.06 8.13
CA LYS A 101 -9.46 -24.77 7.65
C LYS A 101 -9.63 -25.33 6.24
N ALA A 102 -10.79 -25.90 5.92
CA ALA A 102 -11.10 -26.39 4.59
C ALA A 102 -11.16 -25.26 3.54
N ARG A 103 -11.61 -24.06 3.94
CA ARG A 103 -11.75 -22.89 3.06
C ARG A 103 -10.44 -22.11 2.86
N THR A 104 -9.54 -22.14 3.84
CA THR A 104 -8.21 -21.52 3.76
C THR A 104 -7.18 -22.36 3.00
N LEU A 105 -7.44 -23.65 2.82
CA LEU A 105 -6.62 -24.50 1.96
C LEU A 105 -7.11 -24.32 0.52
N GLY A 106 -6.24 -23.86 -0.38
CA GLY A 106 -6.53 -23.90 -1.82
C GLY A 106 -6.75 -25.35 -2.30
N PRO A 107 -7.43 -25.57 -3.44
CA PRO A 107 -7.68 -26.91 -3.97
C PRO A 107 -6.38 -27.73 -4.11
N GLU A 108 -5.33 -27.11 -4.64
CA GLU A 108 -3.96 -27.66 -4.74
C GLU A 108 -3.37 -28.11 -3.39
N LEU A 109 -3.47 -27.27 -2.36
CA LEU A 109 -2.94 -27.58 -1.03
C LEU A 109 -3.73 -28.69 -0.34
N THR A 110 -5.03 -28.79 -0.64
CA THR A 110 -5.91 -29.82 -0.09
C THR A 110 -5.63 -31.18 -0.74
N GLU A 111 -5.40 -31.19 -2.05
CA GLU A 111 -5.00 -32.38 -2.79
C GLU A 111 -3.61 -32.86 -2.37
N THR A 112 -2.64 -31.95 -2.27
CA THR A 112 -1.28 -32.26 -1.80
C THR A 112 -1.28 -32.82 -0.37
N GLN A 113 -2.04 -32.22 0.55
CA GLN A 113 -2.21 -32.74 1.91
C GLN A 113 -2.86 -34.13 1.92
N THR A 114 -3.81 -34.38 1.03
CA THR A 114 -4.47 -35.68 0.91
C THR A 114 -3.51 -36.72 0.36
N HIS A 115 -2.67 -36.37 -0.62
CA HIS A 115 -1.62 -37.23 -1.14
C HIS A 115 -0.57 -37.57 -0.08
N LEU A 116 -0.10 -36.58 0.70
CA LEU A 116 0.83 -36.79 1.81
C LEU A 116 0.26 -37.70 2.90
N ARG A 117 -1.02 -37.54 3.26
CA ARG A 117 -1.67 -38.43 4.23
C ARG A 117 -1.78 -39.87 3.72
N LYS A 118 -2.04 -40.04 2.43
CA LYS A 118 -2.08 -41.36 1.79
C LYS A 118 -0.69 -41.98 1.74
N SER A 119 0.35 -41.25 1.38
CA SER A 119 1.72 -41.77 1.34
C SER A 119 2.24 -42.16 2.72
N ILE A 120 1.90 -41.41 3.77
CA ILE A 120 2.23 -41.78 5.16
C ILE A 120 1.53 -43.07 5.58
N ARG A 121 0.27 -43.30 5.16
CA ARG A 121 -0.47 -44.54 5.46
C ARG A 121 -0.01 -45.74 4.64
N VAL A 122 0.50 -45.51 3.44
CA VAL A 122 1.05 -46.53 2.53
C VAL A 122 2.50 -46.86 2.86
N CYS A 123 3.15 -46.08 3.73
CA CYS A 123 4.42 -46.47 4.35
C CYS A 123 4.13 -47.10 5.72
N PRO A 124 3.76 -48.39 5.80
CA PRO A 124 3.78 -49.09 7.07
C PRO A 124 5.21 -49.00 7.60
N THR A 125 5.31 -48.57 8.85
CA THR A 125 6.49 -48.64 9.71
C THR A 125 7.54 -49.61 9.17
N PHE A 126 8.65 -49.06 8.67
CA PHE A 126 9.90 -49.77 8.46
C PHE A 126 10.49 -50.10 9.84
N SER A 127 9.80 -50.95 10.60
CA SER A 127 10.21 -51.46 11.89
C SER A 127 9.40 -52.71 12.16
N SER A 128 10.03 -53.87 11.93
CA SER A 128 9.72 -55.19 12.51
C SER A 128 9.75 -56.35 11.50
N THR A 129 10.87 -56.56 10.80
CA THR A 129 11.25 -57.91 10.31
C THR A 129 12.78 -58.03 10.17
N TYR A 130 13.53 -57.86 11.27
CA TYR A 130 14.91 -58.34 11.35
C TYR A 130 15.20 -58.87 12.75
N HIS A 131 14.52 -59.94 13.15
CA HIS A 131 15.06 -60.80 14.19
C HIS A 131 14.55 -62.22 14.04
N LEU A 132 15.49 -63.16 14.13
CA LEU A 132 15.35 -64.61 14.27
C LEU A 132 15.29 -65.43 12.96
N SER A 133 16.43 -65.50 12.29
CA SER A 133 16.85 -66.68 11.51
C SER A 133 18.29 -67.03 11.88
N ASN A 134 18.52 -67.50 13.10
CA ASN A 134 19.76 -68.14 13.51
C ASN A 134 19.46 -69.04 14.72
N GLU A 135 18.90 -70.21 14.46
CA GLU A 135 19.14 -71.45 15.23
C GLU A 135 18.34 -72.59 14.57
N CYS A 136 19.08 -73.58 14.05
CA CYS A 136 18.74 -75.00 13.91
C CYS A 136 19.51 -75.62 12.73
N PHE A 137 20.84 -75.70 12.85
CA PHE A 137 21.65 -76.64 12.08
C PHE A 137 22.66 -77.33 13.02
N VAL A 138 22.17 -78.26 13.84
CA VAL A 138 22.94 -79.42 14.34
C VAL A 138 21.92 -80.54 14.52
N GLY A 139 22.03 -81.59 13.70
CA GLY A 139 21.07 -82.69 13.65
C GLY A 139 21.24 -83.73 14.75
N ASN A 140 20.27 -84.66 14.87
CA ASN A 140 20.54 -86.07 15.16
C ASN A 140 19.31 -86.97 14.89
N SER A 141 19.46 -87.85 13.90
CA SER A 141 19.02 -89.25 13.77
C SER A 141 17.97 -89.86 14.73
N ARG A 142 16.92 -90.49 14.16
CA ARG A 142 16.43 -91.87 14.45
C ARG A 142 15.16 -92.19 13.64
N SER A 143 15.26 -93.04 12.61
CA SER A 143 14.85 -94.47 12.56
C SER A 143 13.35 -94.77 12.46
N ARG A 144 12.93 -95.37 11.34
CA ARG A 144 11.98 -96.52 11.27
C ARG A 144 11.92 -97.07 9.82
N ALA A 145 12.55 -98.22 9.55
CA ALA A 145 12.00 -99.59 9.49
C ALA A 145 11.31 -99.90 8.13
N GLU A 146 11.89 -100.81 7.34
CA GLU A 146 11.38 -102.17 7.05
C GLU A 146 10.16 -102.12 6.11
N THR A 147 10.23 -102.59 4.87
CA THR A 147 10.37 -104.00 4.45
C THR A 147 10.76 -104.07 2.98
#